data_AF-A0A0S7XWK6-F1
#
_entry.id   AF-A0A0S7XWK6-F1
#
_cell.length_a   1.000
_cell.length_b   1.000
_cell.length_c   1.000
_cell.angle_alpha   90.00
_cell.angle_beta   90.00
_cell.angle_gamma   90.00
#
_symmetry.space_group_name_H-M   'P 1'
#
loop_
_entity.id
_entity.type
_entity.pdbx_description
1 polymer ?
#
loop_
_entity_poly.entity_id
_entity_poly.type
_entity_poly.pdbx_seq_one_letter_code
_entity_poly.pdbx_strand_id
1 'polypeptide(L)'
;MTIKFYCPTCDALIAFDSKHAGKRARCISCGQIFIIPSKDDEKPKIIKPQPQRTEPLSGFYRAVFIDSFKIFFDSENATSLVFVIAVICFKFFLSPVMCCGYITFFIVWGWLLGFYLNIIYETAFSIDKLPEIYLGTSITFLGYIIKPFFVFFSTMAVVQLPLIITLILLRDKGITYDNFWHIHTGPYLILQLLFIFGLFLFPMAILTTAVAQTLTMLRPDYILPPIFRAFIPYLTVVALLTAASVLEMQTTQYDFSDFIITARNLGLNIAVQALAIIAMRSIGLFYRHYTCYLRW
;
A
#
# COMPACT_ATOMS: atom_id res chain seq x y z
N MET A 1 3.20 -28.21 14.28
CA MET A 1 3.62 -29.33 13.40
C MET A 1 3.84 -28.76 12.01
N THR A 2 4.76 -29.26 11.20
CA THR A 2 4.96 -28.74 9.83
C THR A 2 4.13 -29.53 8.83
N ILE A 3 3.30 -28.85 8.06
CA ILE A 3 2.53 -29.39 6.94
C ILE A 3 3.38 -29.32 5.67
N LYS A 4 3.65 -30.46 5.03
CA LYS A 4 4.40 -30.58 3.78
C LYS A 4 3.47 -31.00 2.65
N PHE A 5 3.58 -30.32 1.51
CA PHE A 5 2.84 -30.66 0.30
C PHE A 5 3.58 -30.12 -0.92
N TYR A 6 3.21 -30.62 -2.10
CA TYR A 6 3.79 -30.19 -3.36
C TYR A 6 2.98 -29.05 -3.99
N CYS A 7 3.68 -28.08 -4.57
CA CYS A 7 3.04 -27.04 -5.36
C CYS A 7 2.29 -27.67 -6.54
N PRO A 8 0.99 -27.38 -6.73
CA PRO A 8 0.19 -28.04 -7.75
C PRO A 8 0.53 -27.63 -9.20
N THR A 9 1.44 -26.67 -9.38
CA THR A 9 1.82 -26.12 -10.69
C THR A 9 3.27 -26.44 -11.06
N CYS A 10 4.19 -26.42 -10.09
CA CYS A 10 5.62 -26.61 -10.36
C CYS A 10 6.27 -27.73 -9.54
N ASP A 11 5.47 -28.51 -8.80
CA ASP A 11 5.90 -29.62 -7.95
C ASP A 11 7.04 -29.28 -6.97
N ALA A 12 7.22 -28.01 -6.63
CA ALA A 12 8.14 -27.59 -5.59
C ALA A 12 7.62 -28.09 -4.24
N LEU A 13 8.49 -28.69 -3.42
CA LEU A 13 8.15 -29.08 -2.05
C LEU A 13 7.97 -27.82 -1.20
N ILE A 14 6.80 -27.66 -0.61
CA ILE A 14 6.44 -26.52 0.23
C ILE A 14 6.14 -27.03 1.63
N ALA A 15 6.71 -26.36 2.63
CA ALA A 15 6.47 -26.65 4.03
C ALA A 15 5.95 -25.40 4.74
N PHE A 16 4.82 -25.54 5.45
CA PHE A 16 4.26 -24.50 6.30
C PHE A 16 4.07 -25.01 7.72
N ASP A 17 4.17 -24.13 8.70
CA ASP A 17 3.75 -24.45 10.06
C ASP A 17 2.22 -24.65 10.10
N SER A 18 1.73 -25.62 10.88
CA SER A 18 0.33 -26.01 10.98
C SER A 18 -0.59 -24.86 11.40
N LYS A 19 -0.04 -23.83 12.04
CA LYS A 19 -0.75 -22.57 12.34
C LYS A 19 -1.20 -21.79 11.09
N HIS A 20 -0.66 -22.13 9.92
CA HIS A 20 -1.04 -21.54 8.64
C HIS A 20 -1.98 -22.43 7.83
N ALA A 21 -2.43 -23.58 8.38
CA ALA A 21 -3.45 -24.40 7.75
C ALA A 21 -4.71 -23.59 7.41
N GLY A 22 -5.26 -23.79 6.21
CA GLY A 22 -6.42 -23.05 5.72
C GLY A 22 -6.14 -21.61 5.26
N LYS A 23 -4.92 -21.09 5.46
CA LYS A 23 -4.51 -19.77 4.96
C LYS A 23 -4.04 -19.84 3.51
N ARG A 24 -4.09 -18.72 2.80
CA ARG A 24 -3.54 -18.63 1.45
C ARG A 24 -2.04 -18.48 1.51
N ALA A 25 -1.35 -19.21 0.64
CA ALA A 25 0.07 -19.09 0.44
C ALA A 25 0.39 -18.96 -1.05
N ARG A 26 1.58 -18.44 -1.30
CA ARG A 26 2.15 -18.29 -2.63
C ARG A 26 3.36 -19.21 -2.73
N CYS A 27 3.45 -19.95 -3.83
CA CYS A 27 4.67 -20.69 -4.15
C CYS A 27 5.80 -19.70 -4.44
N ILE A 28 6.95 -19.86 -3.79
CA ILE A 28 8.14 -19.02 -4.04
C ILE A 28 8.76 -19.33 -5.41
N SER A 29 8.60 -20.56 -5.91
CA SER A 29 9.18 -21.01 -7.17
C SER A 29 8.38 -20.57 -8.40
N CYS A 30 7.05 -20.71 -8.41
CA CYS A 30 6.21 -20.40 -9.58
C CYS A 30 5.18 -19.29 -9.37
N GLY A 31 5.05 -18.75 -8.15
CA GLY A 31 4.07 -17.70 -7.85
C GLY A 31 2.61 -18.16 -7.73
N GLN A 32 2.30 -19.45 -7.93
CA GLN A 32 0.94 -19.98 -7.80
C GLN A 32 0.38 -19.73 -6.39
N ILE A 33 -0.85 -19.22 -6.34
CA ILE A 33 -1.60 -19.00 -5.10
C ILE A 33 -2.47 -20.23 -4.81
N PHE A 34 -2.40 -20.73 -3.58
CA PHE A 34 -3.17 -21.88 -3.13
C PHE A 34 -3.54 -21.71 -1.65
N ILE A 35 -4.48 -22.52 -1.16
CA ILE A 35 -4.78 -22.62 0.27
C ILE A 35 -3.93 -23.75 0.86
N ILE A 36 -3.22 -23.44 1.95
CA ILE A 36 -2.41 -24.39 2.70
C ILE A 36 -3.33 -25.49 3.23
N PRO A 37 -3.07 -26.77 2.92
CA PRO A 37 -3.87 -27.90 3.39
C PRO A 37 -3.79 -28.04 4.92
N SER A 38 -4.68 -28.83 5.49
CA SER A 38 -4.68 -29.08 6.95
C SER A 38 -3.87 -30.32 7.34
N LYS A 39 -3.52 -31.16 6.36
CA LYS A 39 -2.76 -32.40 6.54
C LYS A 39 -1.58 -32.47 5.57
N ASP A 40 -0.58 -33.27 5.95
CA ASP A 40 0.55 -33.62 5.07
C ASP A 40 0.07 -34.32 3.80
N ASP A 41 0.73 -34.02 2.68
CA ASP A 41 0.50 -34.57 1.33
C ASP A 41 -0.91 -34.41 0.76
N GLU A 42 -1.75 -33.61 1.42
CA GLU A 42 -3.06 -33.24 0.90
C GLU A 42 -2.89 -32.24 -0.25
N LYS A 43 -3.63 -32.46 -1.35
CA LYS A 43 -3.56 -31.58 -2.53
C LYS A 43 -4.02 -30.18 -2.15
N PRO A 44 -3.15 -29.16 -2.22
CA PRO A 44 -3.53 -27.80 -1.88
C PRO A 44 -4.61 -27.30 -2.84
N LYS A 45 -5.61 -26.60 -2.31
CA LYS A 45 -6.71 -26.08 -3.13
C LYS A 45 -6.19 -24.91 -3.97
N ILE A 46 -6.03 -25.15 -5.27
CA ILE A 46 -5.62 -24.13 -6.24
C ILE A 46 -6.67 -23.03 -6.25
N ILE A 47 -6.24 -21.80 -5.99
CA ILE A 47 -7.05 -20.64 -6.29
C ILE A 47 -6.81 -20.35 -7.77
N LYS A 48 -7.68 -20.86 -8.63
CA LYS A 48 -7.66 -20.51 -10.04
C LYS A 48 -7.84 -18.98 -10.12
N PRO A 49 -7.08 -18.27 -10.97
CA PRO A 49 -7.42 -16.90 -11.33
C PRO A 49 -8.91 -16.90 -11.69
N GLN A 50 -9.71 -16.05 -11.04
CA GLN A 50 -11.13 -15.99 -11.39
C GLN A 50 -11.24 -15.73 -12.89
N PRO A 51 -12.15 -16.41 -13.61
CA PRO A 51 -12.36 -16.11 -15.02
C PRO A 51 -12.55 -14.61 -15.19
N GLN A 52 -11.79 -14.00 -16.12
CA GLN A 52 -11.87 -12.58 -16.42
C GLN A 52 -13.34 -12.21 -16.62
N ARG A 53 -13.91 -11.51 -15.65
CA ARG A 53 -15.30 -11.08 -15.72
C ARG A 53 -15.39 -10.02 -16.81
N THR A 54 -16.39 -10.11 -17.65
CA THR A 54 -16.65 -9.11 -18.70
C THR A 54 -17.19 -7.80 -18.11
N GLU A 55 -17.77 -7.85 -16.92
CA GLU A 55 -18.43 -6.71 -16.28
C GLU A 55 -17.86 -6.39 -14.89
N PRO A 56 -17.87 -5.10 -14.49
CA PRO A 56 -17.41 -4.67 -13.17
C PRO A 56 -18.37 -5.13 -12.07
N LEU A 57 -17.82 -5.41 -10.89
CA LEU A 57 -18.63 -5.71 -9.72
C LEU A 57 -19.32 -4.44 -9.20
N SER A 58 -20.61 -4.54 -8.92
CA SER A 58 -21.34 -3.49 -8.23
C SER A 58 -20.96 -3.41 -6.75
N GLY A 59 -21.22 -2.26 -6.12
CA GLY A 59 -21.03 -2.09 -4.68
C GLY A 59 -19.69 -1.49 -4.25
N PHE A 60 -18.88 -0.96 -5.17
CA PHE A 60 -17.59 -0.34 -4.85
C PHE A 60 -17.66 0.69 -3.70
N TYR A 61 -18.57 1.67 -3.77
CA TYR A 61 -18.70 2.70 -2.73
C TYR A 61 -19.13 2.16 -1.37
N ARG A 62 -20.03 1.18 -1.36
CA ARG A 62 -20.43 0.48 -0.13
C ARG A 62 -19.23 -0.25 0.47
N ALA A 63 -18.44 -0.93 -0.37
CA ALA A 63 -17.23 -1.60 0.08
C ALA A 63 -16.18 -0.61 0.65
N VAL A 64 -15.99 0.53 -0.01
CA VAL A 64 -15.04 1.56 0.41
C VAL A 64 -15.46 2.21 1.72
N PHE A 65 -16.69 2.74 1.83
CA PHE A 65 -17.07 3.55 2.98
C PHE A 65 -17.69 2.76 4.13
N ILE A 66 -18.46 1.72 3.84
CA ILE A 66 -19.17 0.94 4.87
C ILE A 66 -18.35 -0.27 5.28
N ASP A 67 -17.94 -1.11 4.33
CA ASP A 67 -17.27 -2.37 4.68
C ASP A 67 -15.83 -2.14 5.15
N SER A 68 -15.15 -1.08 4.69
CA SER A 68 -13.83 -0.73 5.25
C SER A 68 -13.91 -0.24 6.69
N PHE A 69 -15.00 0.44 7.07
CA PHE A 69 -15.18 0.89 8.44
C PHE A 69 -15.44 -0.27 9.40
N LYS A 70 -16.12 -1.33 8.93
CA LYS A 70 -16.39 -2.53 9.74
C LYS A 70 -15.12 -3.25 10.21
N ILE A 71 -14.03 -3.17 9.45
CA ILE A 71 -12.74 -3.79 9.80
C ILE A 71 -12.27 -3.35 11.19
N PHE A 72 -12.48 -2.07 11.52
CA PHE A 72 -12.02 -1.50 12.78
C PHE A 72 -12.74 -2.07 14.01
N PHE A 73 -13.89 -2.71 13.82
CA PHE A 73 -14.71 -3.28 14.88
C PHE A 73 -14.69 -4.81 14.90
N ASP A 74 -14.03 -5.44 13.93
CA ASP A 74 -13.92 -6.89 13.88
C ASP A 74 -12.79 -7.38 14.80
N SER A 75 -13.12 -8.28 15.73
CA SER A 75 -12.19 -8.88 16.68
C SER A 75 -11.02 -9.60 16.01
N GLU A 76 -11.21 -10.13 14.79
CA GLU A 76 -10.14 -10.81 14.06
C GLU A 76 -9.01 -9.85 13.64
N ASN A 77 -9.33 -8.57 13.49
CA ASN A 77 -8.39 -7.52 13.07
C ASN A 77 -7.77 -6.76 14.26
N ALA A 78 -8.23 -7.04 15.49
CA ALA A 78 -7.83 -6.31 16.70
C ALA A 78 -6.32 -6.33 16.91
N THR A 79 -5.66 -7.47 16.72
CA THR A 79 -4.20 -7.61 16.88
C THR A 79 -3.45 -6.67 15.94
N SER A 80 -3.85 -6.60 14.67
CA SER A 80 -3.19 -5.75 13.68
C SER A 80 -3.41 -4.26 13.97
N LEU A 81 -4.63 -3.89 14.39
CA LEU A 81 -4.97 -2.52 14.77
C LEU A 81 -4.22 -2.04 16.01
N VAL A 82 -4.19 -2.85 17.07
CA VAL A 82 -3.45 -2.54 18.31
C VAL A 82 -1.98 -2.33 18.02
N PHE A 83 -1.38 -3.15 17.16
CA PHE A 83 0.01 -2.99 16.80
C PHE A 83 0.26 -1.74 15.95
N VAL A 84 -0.62 -1.43 14.98
CA VAL A 84 -0.53 -0.18 14.21
C VAL A 84 -0.60 1.03 15.16
N ILE A 85 -1.53 1.03 16.11
CA ILE A 85 -1.64 2.07 17.15
C ILE A 85 -0.35 2.15 17.97
N ALA A 86 0.19 1.01 18.42
CA ALA A 86 1.44 0.97 19.18
C ALA A 86 2.63 1.55 18.39
N VAL A 87 2.74 1.22 17.11
CA VAL A 87 3.75 1.76 16.19
C VAL A 87 3.62 3.28 16.03
N ILE A 88 2.38 3.80 15.93
CA ILE A 88 2.11 5.23 15.85
C ILE A 88 2.49 5.94 17.14
N CYS A 89 2.08 5.40 18.30
CA CYS A 89 2.47 5.93 19.60
C CYS A 89 3.99 5.95 19.74
N PHE A 90 4.67 4.87 19.34
CA PHE A 90 6.13 4.80 19.37
C PHE A 90 6.77 5.89 18.49
N LYS A 91 6.34 6.05 17.24
CA LYS A 91 6.78 7.15 16.36
C LYS A 91 6.57 8.51 17.03
N PHE A 92 5.38 8.75 17.56
CA PHE A 92 4.98 10.02 18.14
C PHE A 92 5.88 10.42 19.32
N PHE A 93 6.11 9.51 20.28
CA PHE A 93 6.91 9.78 21.47
C PHE A 93 8.42 9.78 21.23
N LEU A 94 8.93 9.01 20.25
CA LEU A 94 10.38 8.95 19.98
C LEU A 94 10.87 9.99 18.96
N SER A 95 9.96 10.65 18.23
CA SER A 95 10.33 11.67 17.25
C SER A 95 11.23 12.80 17.79
N PRO A 96 11.09 13.29 19.05
CA PRO A 96 11.93 14.39 19.56
C PRO A 96 13.39 13.97 19.87
N VAL A 97 13.68 12.67 19.93
CA VAL A 97 14.99 12.17 20.33
C VAL A 97 15.96 12.27 19.15
N MET A 98 16.93 13.20 19.22
CA MET A 98 17.80 13.63 18.10
C MET A 98 18.36 12.50 17.22
N CYS A 99 18.93 11.44 17.80
CA CYS A 99 19.53 10.34 17.01
C CYS A 99 18.55 9.17 16.75
N CYS A 100 17.60 8.93 17.68
CA CYS A 100 16.64 7.84 17.56
C CYS A 100 15.47 8.19 16.65
N GLY A 101 15.18 9.47 16.43
CA GLY A 101 14.06 9.96 15.63
C GLY A 101 14.14 9.53 14.17
N TYR A 102 15.29 9.72 13.51
CA TYR A 102 15.47 9.32 12.10
C TYR A 102 15.40 7.81 11.90
N ILE A 103 16.03 7.04 12.80
CA ILE A 103 16.01 5.57 12.74
C ILE A 103 14.57 5.08 12.97
N THR A 104 13.89 5.62 13.97
CA THR A 104 12.48 5.29 14.27
C THR A 104 11.59 5.65 13.09
N PHE A 105 11.77 6.83 12.50
CA PHE A 105 11.06 7.26 11.31
C PHE A 105 11.22 6.26 10.18
N PHE A 106 12.46 5.86 9.86
CA PHE A 106 12.73 4.91 8.79
C PHE A 106 12.12 3.53 9.07
N ILE A 107 12.27 3.00 10.28
CA ILE A 107 11.73 1.70 10.68
C ILE A 107 10.20 1.71 10.64
N VAL A 108 9.57 2.71 11.25
CA VAL A 108 8.12 2.82 11.33
C VAL A 108 7.51 3.00 9.95
N TRP A 109 8.06 3.91 9.13
CA TRP A 109 7.54 4.11 7.77
C TRP A 109 7.78 2.91 6.86
N GLY A 110 8.96 2.30 6.89
CA GLY A 110 9.21 1.10 6.08
C GLY A 110 8.27 -0.04 6.45
N TRP A 111 7.98 -0.23 7.75
CA TRP A 111 6.99 -1.20 8.20
C TRP A 111 5.55 -0.83 7.78
N LEU A 112 5.13 0.42 7.99
CA LEU A 112 3.79 0.91 7.61
C LEU A 112 3.56 0.77 6.10
N LEU A 113 4.54 1.13 5.27
CA LEU A 113 4.47 0.96 3.82
C LEU A 113 4.34 -0.52 3.43
N GLY A 114 5.04 -1.41 4.13
CA GLY A 114 4.88 -2.86 3.96
C GLY A 114 3.48 -3.34 4.32
N PHE A 115 2.95 -2.86 5.45
CA PHE A 115 1.58 -3.12 5.89
C PHE A 115 0.55 -2.63 4.86
N TYR A 116 0.75 -1.44 4.30
CA TYR A 116 -0.10 -0.87 3.26
C TYR A 116 -0.08 -1.65 1.95
N LEU A 117 1.10 -2.05 1.48
CA LEU A 117 1.22 -2.92 0.30
C LEU A 117 0.50 -4.25 0.51
N ASN A 118 0.59 -4.84 1.70
CA ASN A 118 -0.13 -6.05 2.04
C ASN A 118 -1.65 -5.84 2.10
N ILE A 119 -2.13 -4.72 2.63
CA ILE A 119 -3.58 -4.37 2.58
C ILE A 119 -4.06 -4.31 1.12
N ILE A 120 -3.34 -3.60 0.24
CA ILE A 120 -3.68 -3.51 -1.19
C ILE A 120 -3.77 -4.91 -1.79
N TYR A 121 -2.74 -5.73 -1.55
CA TYR A 121 -2.63 -7.09 -2.06
C TYR A 121 -3.78 -8.00 -1.57
N GLU A 122 -3.99 -8.08 -0.26
CA GLU A 122 -5.01 -8.93 0.34
C GLU A 122 -6.43 -8.53 -0.11
N THR A 123 -6.70 -7.23 -0.13
CA THR A 123 -7.98 -6.68 -0.58
C THR A 123 -8.23 -6.99 -2.06
N ALA A 124 -7.21 -6.85 -2.92
CA ALA A 124 -7.29 -7.19 -4.33
C ALA A 124 -7.72 -8.64 -4.56
N PHE A 125 -7.26 -9.57 -3.71
CA PHE A 125 -7.62 -10.99 -3.76
C PHE A 125 -8.83 -11.37 -2.91
N SER A 126 -9.68 -10.41 -2.53
CA SER A 126 -10.91 -10.64 -1.75
C SER A 126 -10.66 -11.27 -0.37
N ILE A 127 -9.57 -10.90 0.28
CA ILE A 127 -9.34 -11.15 1.70
C ILE A 127 -9.71 -9.86 2.42
N ASP A 128 -10.85 -9.87 3.13
CA ASP A 128 -11.37 -8.68 3.77
C ASP A 128 -10.79 -8.42 5.19
N LYS A 129 -9.78 -9.21 5.61
CA LYS A 129 -9.06 -9.10 6.89
C LYS A 129 -7.84 -8.19 6.76
N LEU A 130 -7.36 -7.65 7.88
CA LEU A 130 -6.07 -6.96 7.92
C LEU A 130 -4.92 -7.97 7.87
N PRO A 131 -3.77 -7.60 7.29
CA PRO A 131 -2.65 -8.50 7.21
C PRO A 131 -2.14 -8.87 8.60
N GLU A 132 -1.82 -10.14 8.77
CA GLU A 132 -1.25 -10.66 10.00
C GLU A 132 0.16 -10.12 10.21
N ILE A 133 0.48 -9.83 11.47
CA ILE A 133 1.76 -9.24 11.82
C ILE A 133 2.76 -10.37 12.04
N TYR A 134 3.66 -10.50 11.08
CA TYR A 134 4.78 -11.44 11.17
C TYR A 134 6.06 -10.68 11.49
N LEU A 135 6.44 -10.70 12.77
CA LEU A 135 7.77 -10.30 13.21
C LEU A 135 8.69 -11.51 12.99
N GLY A 136 9.32 -11.58 11.83
CA GLY A 136 10.30 -12.65 11.54
C GLY A 136 11.54 -12.58 12.43
N THR A 137 12.61 -13.28 12.04
CA THR A 137 13.94 -13.08 12.65
C THR A 137 14.46 -11.67 12.35
N SER A 138 15.39 -11.14 13.15
CA SER A 138 15.94 -9.77 13.01
C SER A 138 16.36 -9.39 11.58
N ILE A 139 17.02 -10.31 10.86
CA ILE A 139 17.45 -10.11 9.47
C ILE A 139 16.24 -10.05 8.51
N THR A 140 15.30 -10.99 8.66
CA THR A 140 14.09 -11.00 7.81
C THR A 140 13.20 -9.78 8.09
N PHE A 141 13.12 -9.34 9.35
CA PHE A 141 12.45 -8.11 9.76
C PHE A 141 13.01 -6.88 9.05
N LEU A 142 14.34 -6.75 8.98
CA LEU A 142 14.97 -5.66 8.22
C LEU A 142 14.60 -5.71 6.73
N GLY A 143 14.56 -6.91 6.15
CA GLY A 143 14.08 -7.12 4.78
C GLY A 143 12.63 -6.68 4.57
N TYR A 144 11.74 -6.92 5.54
CA TYR A 144 10.35 -6.47 5.53
C TYR A 144 10.20 -4.94 5.65
N ILE A 145 11.23 -4.21 6.08
CA ILE A 145 11.23 -2.74 6.13
C ILE A 145 11.82 -2.17 4.84
N ILE A 146 13.01 -2.64 4.44
CA ILE A 146 13.76 -2.07 3.32
C ILE A 146 13.02 -2.31 1.99
N LYS A 147 12.48 -3.52 1.78
CA LYS A 147 11.86 -3.87 0.49
C LYS A 147 10.62 -3.02 0.20
N PRO A 148 9.62 -2.89 1.09
CA PRO A 148 8.47 -2.02 0.86
C PRO A 148 8.86 -0.56 0.65
N PHE A 149 9.83 -0.05 1.41
CA PHE A 149 10.34 1.30 1.25
C PHE A 149 10.89 1.51 -0.17
N PHE A 150 11.71 0.56 -0.66
CA PHE A 150 12.25 0.60 -2.01
C PHE A 150 11.17 0.47 -3.09
N VAL A 151 10.18 -0.42 -2.91
CA VAL A 151 9.07 -0.57 -3.84
C VAL A 151 8.24 0.71 -3.94
N PHE A 152 7.90 1.32 -2.81
CA PHE A 152 7.15 2.56 -2.78
C PHE A 152 7.93 3.71 -3.41
N PHE A 153 9.19 3.88 -3.03
CA PHE A 153 10.07 4.92 -3.57
C PHE A 153 10.31 4.76 -5.07
N SER A 154 10.62 3.55 -5.54
CA SER A 154 10.80 3.28 -6.97
C SER A 154 9.50 3.50 -7.75
N THR A 155 8.34 3.09 -7.22
CA THR A 155 7.03 3.37 -7.83
C THR A 155 6.80 4.88 -7.97
N MET A 156 7.03 5.64 -6.90
CA MET A 156 6.89 7.10 -6.90
C MET A 156 7.87 7.74 -7.90
N ALA A 157 9.13 7.30 -7.92
CA ALA A 157 10.15 7.83 -8.83
C ALA A 157 9.82 7.57 -10.30
N VAL A 158 9.32 6.38 -10.65
CA VAL A 158 8.92 6.06 -12.03
C VAL A 158 7.74 6.92 -12.47
N VAL A 159 6.75 7.11 -11.60
CA VAL A 159 5.57 7.91 -11.92
C VAL A 159 5.91 9.41 -12.03
N GLN A 160 6.90 9.88 -11.26
CA GLN A 160 7.41 11.26 -11.30
C GLN A 160 8.53 11.47 -12.34
N LEU A 161 8.88 10.45 -13.13
CA LEU A 161 9.97 10.52 -14.10
C LEU A 161 9.81 11.65 -15.13
N PRO A 162 8.61 11.92 -15.70
CA PRO A 162 8.42 13.06 -16.60
C PRO A 162 8.73 14.41 -15.94
N LEU A 163 8.41 14.57 -14.65
CA LEU A 163 8.76 15.76 -13.88
C LEU A 163 10.28 15.87 -13.71
N ILE A 164 10.94 14.78 -13.30
CA ILE A 164 12.39 14.74 -13.06
C ILE A 164 13.16 15.09 -14.35
N ILE A 165 12.78 14.50 -15.49
CA ILE A 165 13.38 14.83 -16.80
C ILE A 165 13.19 16.31 -17.11
N THR A 166 11.98 16.82 -16.95
CA THR A 166 11.66 18.23 -17.26
C THR A 166 12.45 19.19 -16.38
N LEU A 167 12.63 18.88 -15.08
CA LEU A 167 13.46 19.66 -14.15
C LEU A 167 14.93 19.65 -14.56
N ILE A 168 15.46 18.50 -15.00
CA ILE A 168 16.85 18.41 -15.48
C ILE A 168 17.05 19.28 -16.72
N LEU A 169 16.11 19.25 -17.68
CA LEU A 169 16.19 20.06 -18.91
C LEU A 169 16.03 21.57 -18.66
N LEU A 170 15.36 21.96 -17.59
CA LEU A 170 15.10 23.36 -17.24
C LEU A 170 16.09 23.92 -16.20
N ARG A 171 17.04 23.11 -15.71
CA ARG A 171 18.01 23.51 -14.71
C ARG A 171 18.82 24.74 -15.14
N ASP A 172 19.20 24.80 -16.42
CA ASP A 172 20.00 25.90 -16.99
C ASP A 172 19.23 27.24 -17.05
N LYS A 173 17.90 27.20 -16.89
CA LYS A 173 17.05 28.40 -16.84
C LYS A 173 16.85 28.94 -15.42
N GLY A 174 17.61 28.43 -14.44
CA GLY A 174 17.51 28.84 -13.04
C GLY A 174 16.30 28.28 -12.29
N ILE A 175 15.61 27.29 -12.87
CA ILE A 175 14.48 26.62 -12.22
C ILE A 175 15.04 25.54 -11.28
N THR A 176 14.89 25.76 -9.98
CA THR A 176 15.27 24.84 -8.90
C THR A 176 14.03 24.28 -8.19
N TYR A 177 14.22 23.23 -7.39
CA TYR A 177 13.15 22.65 -6.55
C TYR A 177 12.55 23.67 -5.58
N ASP A 178 13.35 24.59 -5.07
CA ASP A 178 12.90 25.60 -4.11
C ASP A 178 11.92 26.61 -4.74
N ASN A 179 12.12 26.92 -6.02
CA ASN A 179 11.33 27.91 -6.74
C ASN A 179 10.14 27.30 -7.50
N PHE A 180 9.99 25.98 -7.49
CA PHE A 180 8.98 25.23 -8.25
C PHE A 180 7.53 25.63 -7.90
N TRP A 181 7.26 25.99 -6.65
CA TRP A 181 5.91 26.30 -6.16
C TRP A 181 5.48 27.76 -6.37
N HIS A 182 6.35 28.63 -6.89
CA HIS A 182 5.95 30.01 -7.18
C HIS A 182 5.02 30.08 -8.39
N ILE A 183 3.90 30.80 -8.23
CA ILE A 183 2.90 31.02 -9.28
C ILE A 183 3.45 32.05 -10.27
N HIS A 184 4.37 31.61 -11.12
CA HIS A 184 4.85 32.39 -12.26
C HIS A 184 4.37 31.73 -13.56
N THR A 185 3.98 32.55 -14.53
CA THR A 185 3.46 32.11 -15.83
C THR A 185 4.53 31.37 -16.66
N GLY A 186 4.16 30.23 -17.25
CA GLY A 186 4.98 29.49 -18.22
C GLY A 186 5.49 28.13 -17.70
N PRO A 187 6.82 27.91 -17.60
CA PRO A 187 7.40 26.59 -17.34
C PRO A 187 7.09 26.01 -15.95
N TYR A 188 6.86 26.86 -14.95
CA TYR A 188 6.47 26.44 -13.60
C TYR A 188 5.11 25.75 -13.58
N LEU A 189 4.15 26.23 -14.38
CA LEU A 189 2.82 25.62 -14.48
C LEU A 189 2.89 24.21 -15.08
N ILE A 190 3.71 24.02 -16.13
CA ILE A 190 3.93 22.70 -16.75
C ILE A 190 4.51 21.72 -15.71
N LEU A 191 5.52 22.16 -14.96
CA LEU A 191 6.14 21.38 -13.89
C LEU A 191 5.13 21.01 -12.80
N GLN A 192 4.28 21.94 -12.36
CA GLN A 192 3.21 21.67 -11.38
C GLN A 192 2.18 20.67 -11.92
N LEU A 193 1.77 20.81 -13.17
CA LEU A 193 0.86 19.85 -13.82
C LEU A 193 1.49 18.46 -13.91
N LEU A 194 2.77 18.34 -14.26
CA LEU A 194 3.47 17.06 -14.29
C LEU A 194 3.56 16.40 -12.91
N PHE A 195 3.83 17.19 -11.86
CA PHE A 195 3.85 16.69 -10.49
C PHE A 195 2.48 16.17 -10.05
N ILE A 196 1.41 16.96 -10.27
CA ILE A 196 0.03 16.58 -9.95
C ILE A 196 -0.38 15.35 -10.76
N PHE A 197 -0.04 15.31 -12.04
CA PHE A 197 -0.32 14.16 -12.91
C PHE A 197 0.40 12.91 -12.42
N GLY A 198 1.65 13.02 -11.99
CA GLY A 198 2.37 11.92 -11.35
C GLY A 198 1.66 11.44 -10.08
N LEU A 199 1.30 12.33 -9.15
CA LEU A 199 0.55 11.95 -7.95
C LEU A 199 -0.81 11.31 -8.29
N PHE A 200 -1.46 11.78 -9.35
CA PHE A 200 -2.72 11.22 -9.83
C PHE A 200 -2.56 9.79 -10.37
N LEU A 201 -1.44 9.44 -11.00
CA LEU A 201 -1.16 8.07 -11.49
C LEU A 201 -0.69 7.11 -10.39
N PHE A 202 -0.23 7.66 -9.25
CA PHE A 202 0.40 6.88 -8.19
C PHE A 202 -0.46 5.73 -7.62
N PRO A 203 -1.77 5.89 -7.33
CA PRO A 203 -2.61 4.79 -6.84
C PRO A 203 -2.65 3.57 -7.77
N MET A 204 -2.72 3.81 -9.08
CA MET A 204 -2.73 2.72 -10.06
C MET A 204 -1.35 2.08 -10.22
N ALA A 205 -0.29 2.87 -10.14
CA ALA A 205 1.08 2.38 -10.16
C ALA A 205 1.40 1.50 -8.94
N ILE A 206 1.05 1.95 -7.73
CA ILE A 206 1.28 1.19 -6.49
C ILE A 206 0.41 -0.07 -6.44
N LEU A 207 -0.81 -0.02 -7.00
CA LEU A 207 -1.64 -1.23 -7.17
C LEU A 207 -0.94 -2.26 -8.06
N THR A 208 -0.42 -1.82 -9.21
CA THR A 208 0.25 -2.68 -10.16
C THR A 208 1.50 -3.30 -9.53
N THR A 209 2.31 -2.53 -8.81
CA THR A 209 3.50 -3.07 -8.14
C THR A 209 3.17 -3.99 -6.97
N ALA A 210 2.12 -3.69 -6.21
CA ALA A 210 1.66 -4.53 -5.09
C ALA A 210 1.18 -5.91 -5.57
N VAL A 211 0.40 -5.96 -6.65
CA VAL A 211 -0.21 -7.21 -7.14
C VAL A 211 0.73 -7.98 -8.08
N ALA A 212 1.34 -7.30 -9.06
CA ALA A 212 2.22 -7.92 -10.05
C ALA A 212 3.64 -8.19 -9.53
N GLN A 213 4.03 -7.57 -8.41
CA GLN A 213 5.36 -7.70 -7.77
C GLN A 213 6.56 -7.40 -8.66
N THR A 214 6.35 -6.75 -9.80
CA THR A 214 7.39 -6.45 -10.79
C THR A 214 7.22 -5.02 -11.32
N LEU A 215 8.32 -4.27 -11.37
CA LEU A 215 8.35 -2.91 -11.92
C LEU A 215 8.18 -2.90 -13.45
N THR A 216 8.39 -4.04 -14.12
CA THR A 216 8.25 -4.19 -15.57
C THR A 216 6.80 -4.04 -16.04
N MET A 217 5.82 -4.18 -15.14
CA MET A 217 4.41 -3.96 -15.43
C MET A 217 3.98 -2.49 -15.34
N LEU A 218 4.87 -1.56 -14.98
CA LEU A 218 4.57 -0.11 -14.91
C LEU A 218 4.54 0.57 -16.29
N ARG A 219 3.94 -0.10 -17.28
CA ARG A 219 3.75 0.44 -18.63
C ARG A 219 2.53 1.37 -18.63
N PRO A 220 2.60 2.55 -19.25
CA PRO A 220 1.45 3.45 -19.38
C PRO A 220 0.20 2.76 -19.96
N ASP A 221 0.40 1.80 -20.87
CA ASP A 221 -0.66 1.02 -21.51
C ASP A 221 -1.49 0.15 -20.55
N TYR A 222 -0.93 -0.23 -19.39
CA TYR A 222 -1.66 -0.99 -18.36
C TYR A 222 -2.31 -0.09 -17.30
N ILE A 223 -1.80 1.12 -17.13
CA ILE A 223 -2.22 2.05 -16.08
C ILE A 223 -3.37 2.94 -16.57
N LEU A 224 -3.26 3.50 -17.78
CA LEU A 224 -4.20 4.51 -18.27
C LEU A 224 -5.59 3.97 -18.61
N PRO A 225 -5.77 2.82 -19.29
CA PRO A 225 -7.11 2.37 -19.68
C PRO A 225 -8.08 2.11 -18.51
N PRO A 226 -7.67 1.47 -17.39
CA PRO A 226 -8.54 1.34 -16.21
C PRO A 226 -8.97 2.69 -15.63
N ILE A 227 -8.06 3.68 -15.60
CA ILE A 227 -8.34 5.02 -15.09
C ILE A 227 -9.45 5.70 -15.90
N PHE A 228 -9.36 5.67 -17.23
CA PHE A 228 -10.37 6.30 -18.08
C PHE A 228 -11.70 5.56 -18.09
N ARG A 229 -11.69 4.21 -18.00
CA ARG A 229 -12.92 3.40 -17.99
C ARG A 229 -13.65 3.45 -16.65
N ALA A 230 -12.93 3.53 -15.53
CA ALA A 230 -13.47 3.61 -14.18
C ALA A 230 -13.08 4.93 -13.50
N PHE A 231 -13.28 6.06 -14.20
CA PHE A 231 -12.79 7.37 -13.77
C PHE A 231 -13.34 7.83 -12.42
N ILE A 232 -14.65 7.73 -12.18
CA ILE A 232 -15.27 8.20 -10.92
C ILE A 232 -14.82 7.35 -9.71
N PRO A 233 -14.84 6.01 -9.77
CA PRO A 233 -14.26 5.17 -8.73
C PRO A 233 -12.78 5.48 -8.49
N TYR A 234 -12.01 5.67 -9.55
CA TYR A 234 -10.59 6.01 -9.45
C TYR A 234 -10.37 7.36 -8.76
N LEU A 235 -11.16 8.37 -9.11
CA LEU A 235 -11.11 9.69 -8.46
C LEU A 235 -11.36 9.59 -6.96
N THR A 236 -12.24 8.68 -6.52
CA THR A 236 -12.49 8.42 -5.10
C THR A 236 -11.25 7.86 -4.41
N VAL A 237 -10.55 6.91 -5.05
CA VAL A 237 -9.29 6.35 -4.54
C VAL A 237 -8.22 7.44 -4.41
N VAL A 238 -8.05 8.26 -5.45
CA VAL A 238 -7.12 9.39 -5.43
C VAL A 238 -7.48 10.37 -4.31
N ALA A 239 -8.75 10.76 -4.20
CA ALA A 239 -9.21 11.70 -3.18
C ALA A 239 -8.94 11.19 -1.76
N LEU A 240 -9.19 9.91 -1.47
CA LEU A 240 -8.89 9.30 -0.17
C LEU A 240 -7.40 9.30 0.14
N LEU A 241 -6.55 8.94 -0.84
CA LEU A 241 -5.11 8.94 -0.67
C LEU A 241 -4.53 10.35 -0.50
N THR A 242 -5.04 11.32 -1.27
CA THR A 242 -4.67 12.73 -1.14
C THR A 242 -5.11 13.28 0.21
N ALA A 243 -6.32 12.97 0.67
CA ALA A 243 -6.80 13.38 1.99
C ALA A 243 -5.91 12.82 3.12
N ALA A 244 -5.55 11.54 3.06
CA ALA A 244 -4.61 10.93 4.01
C ALA A 244 -3.24 11.63 3.99
N SER A 245 -2.70 11.88 2.79
CA SER A 245 -1.40 12.55 2.62
C SER A 245 -1.41 13.99 3.16
N VAL A 246 -2.45 14.77 2.84
CA VAL A 246 -2.57 16.17 3.29
C VAL A 246 -2.73 16.23 4.80
N LEU A 247 -3.54 15.34 5.39
CA LEU A 247 -3.69 15.29 6.85
C LEU A 247 -2.39 14.84 7.54
N GLU A 248 -1.63 13.89 6.96
CA GLU A 248 -0.32 13.51 7.50
C GLU A 248 0.65 14.70 7.52
N MET A 249 0.67 15.54 6.47
CA MET A 249 1.50 16.75 6.43
C MET A 249 1.12 17.78 7.52
N GLN A 250 -0.11 17.72 8.04
CA GLN A 250 -0.58 18.58 9.13
C GLN A 250 -0.35 17.98 10.51
N THR A 251 0.09 16.71 10.60
CA THR A 251 0.38 16.08 11.89
C THR A 251 1.62 16.69 12.53
N THR A 252 1.49 17.04 13.81
CA THR A 252 2.62 17.41 14.66
C THR A 252 3.03 16.20 15.50
N GLN A 253 4.33 16.13 15.79
CA GLN A 253 4.89 15.09 16.66
C GLN A 253 4.77 15.50 18.13
N TYR A 254 5.24 14.65 19.04
CA TYR A 254 5.21 14.95 20.47
C TYR A 254 5.95 16.25 20.77
N ASP A 255 5.29 17.10 21.55
CA ASP A 255 5.84 18.33 22.09
C ASP A 255 5.63 18.31 23.61
N PHE A 256 6.55 18.90 24.37
CA PHE A 256 6.50 18.95 25.84
C PHE A 256 5.47 19.97 26.36
N SER A 257 4.45 20.27 25.56
CA SER A 257 3.37 21.22 25.84
C SER A 257 2.21 20.56 26.61
N ASP A 258 1.10 21.30 26.72
CA ASP A 258 -0.10 20.89 27.47
C ASP A 258 -0.62 19.50 27.07
N PHE A 259 -1.08 18.73 28.06
CA PHE A 259 -1.61 17.38 27.90
C PHE A 259 -2.73 17.32 26.86
N ILE A 260 -3.61 18.33 26.84
CA ILE A 260 -4.74 18.39 25.90
C ILE A 260 -4.24 18.48 24.45
N ILE A 261 -3.21 19.30 24.20
CA ILE A 261 -2.62 19.48 22.86
C ILE A 261 -1.94 18.18 22.43
N THR A 262 -1.18 17.56 23.32
CA THR A 262 -0.50 16.29 23.06
C THR A 262 -1.48 15.16 22.76
N ALA A 263 -2.56 15.03 23.53
CA ALA A 263 -3.61 14.04 23.30
C ALA A 263 -4.32 14.27 21.96
N ARG A 264 -4.60 15.53 21.60
CA ARG A 264 -5.16 15.90 20.29
C ARG A 264 -4.24 15.51 19.14
N ASN A 265 -2.94 15.82 19.25
CA ASN A 265 -1.96 15.51 18.21
C ASN A 265 -1.80 14.00 18.02
N LEU A 266 -1.77 13.23 19.11
CA LEU A 266 -1.75 11.76 19.06
C LEU A 266 -3.03 11.21 18.40
N GLY A 267 -4.20 11.72 18.79
CA GLY A 267 -5.47 11.34 18.19
C GLY A 267 -5.51 11.63 16.69
N LEU A 268 -4.96 12.76 16.25
CA LEU A 268 -4.86 13.12 14.84
C LEU A 268 -3.92 12.15 14.10
N ASN A 269 -2.73 11.84 14.65
CA ASN A 269 -1.83 10.84 14.06
C ASN A 269 -2.52 9.48 13.88
N ILE A 270 -3.28 9.01 14.88
CA ILE A 270 -4.04 7.75 14.79
C ILE A 270 -5.14 7.83 13.71
N ALA A 271 -5.89 8.93 13.67
CA ALA A 271 -6.94 9.14 12.69
C ALA A 271 -6.40 9.15 11.25
N VAL A 272 -5.22 9.76 11.03
CA VAL A 272 -4.57 9.76 9.71
C VAL A 272 -4.19 8.35 9.27
N GLN A 273 -3.62 7.53 10.16
CA GLN A 273 -3.29 6.15 9.79
C GLN A 273 -4.55 5.30 9.55
N ALA A 274 -5.65 5.54 10.28
CA ALA A 274 -6.93 4.89 9.99
C ALA A 274 -7.44 5.27 8.59
N LEU A 275 -7.36 6.54 8.20
CA LEU A 275 -7.71 7.01 6.86
C LEU A 275 -6.76 6.42 5.79
N ALA A 276 -5.46 6.31 6.08
CA ALA A 276 -4.50 5.67 5.19
C ALA A 276 -4.83 4.19 4.96
N ILE A 277 -5.23 3.44 5.99
CA ILE A 277 -5.70 2.05 5.84
C ILE A 277 -6.91 1.98 4.89
N ILE A 278 -7.89 2.88 5.05
CA ILE A 278 -9.06 2.95 4.16
C ILE A 278 -8.63 3.30 2.72
N ALA A 279 -7.71 4.25 2.55
CA ALA A 279 -7.19 4.64 1.25
C ALA A 279 -6.49 3.46 0.55
N MET A 280 -5.61 2.75 1.24
CA MET A 280 -4.91 1.58 0.70
C MET A 280 -5.87 0.44 0.38
N ARG A 281 -6.89 0.21 1.22
CA ARG A 281 -7.95 -0.74 0.93
C ARG A 281 -8.75 -0.31 -0.30
N SER A 282 -9.06 0.97 -0.46
CA SER A 282 -9.78 1.47 -1.65
C SER A 282 -9.03 1.19 -2.95
N ILE A 283 -7.69 1.25 -2.95
CA ILE A 283 -6.82 0.86 -4.06
C ILE A 283 -7.01 -0.64 -4.39
N GLY A 284 -6.96 -1.51 -3.38
CA GLY A 284 -7.20 -2.96 -3.57
C GLY A 284 -8.64 -3.27 -4.00
N LEU A 285 -9.64 -2.55 -3.48
CA LEU A 285 -11.03 -2.69 -3.87
C LEU A 285 -11.26 -2.24 -5.32
N PHE A 286 -10.51 -1.25 -5.80
CA PHE A 286 -10.56 -0.83 -7.20
C PHE A 286 -10.12 -1.98 -8.10
N TYR A 287 -9.02 -2.67 -7.77
CA TYR A 287 -8.64 -3.91 -8.47
C TYR A 287 -9.75 -4.93 -8.45
N ARG A 288 -10.31 -5.24 -7.26
CA ARG A 288 -11.34 -6.26 -7.08
C ARG A 288 -12.58 -6.00 -7.94
N HIS A 289 -13.06 -4.76 -7.99
CA HIS A 289 -14.30 -4.43 -8.69
C HIS A 289 -14.11 -4.17 -10.18
N TYR A 290 -12.93 -3.72 -10.59
CA TYR A 290 -12.62 -3.31 -11.96
C TYR A 290 -11.53 -4.18 -12.62
N THR A 291 -11.34 -5.41 -12.15
CA THR A 291 -10.39 -6.38 -12.75
C THR A 291 -10.65 -6.56 -14.25
N CYS A 292 -11.91 -6.45 -14.69
CA CYS A 292 -12.31 -6.51 -16.10
C CYS A 292 -11.63 -5.48 -17.01
N TYR A 293 -11.15 -4.36 -16.45
CA TYR A 293 -10.43 -3.32 -17.20
C TYR A 293 -8.91 -3.49 -17.15
N LEU A 294 -8.41 -4.37 -16.29
CA LEU A 294 -7.00 -4.68 -16.15
C LEU A 294 -6.63 -5.81 -17.10
N ARG A 295 -5.53 -5.62 -17.84
CA ARG A 295 -5.07 -6.58 -18.88
C ARG A 295 -4.14 -7.65 -18.33
N TRP A 296 -3.92 -7.69 -17.01
CA TRP A 296 -2.93 -8.52 -16.33
C TRP A 296 -3.54 -9.21 -15.11
#